data_AF-A0A1H6PGQ9-F1
#
_entry.id   AF-A0A1H6PGQ9-F1
#
_cell.length_a   1.000
_cell.length_b   1.000
_cell.length_c   1.000
_cell.angle_alpha   90.00
_cell.angle_beta   90.00
_cell.angle_gamma   90.00
#
_symmetry.space_group_name_H-M   'P 1'
#
loop_
_entity.id
_entity.type
_entity.pdbx_description
1 polymer ?
#
loop_
_entity_poly.entity_id
_entity_poly.type
_entity_poly.pdbx_seq_one_letter_code
_entity_poly.pdbx_strand_id
1 'polypeptide(L)'
;MTTIQWLIAAGTSAFVALIGYYQYRTAKLKFALDLFDRRHAIYLSTREAVRKISSAGKLNQKEEFEFGETVEASYFFFGDDVVTYLKSFQQNVIDVGVFSAEMADMTDQNEKMAAIKNVRAAKERILKFYGEGQPLFARYMRFDEHLPPMFQDRFKGILAETKQKA
;
A
#
# COMPACT_ATOMS: atom_id res chain seq x y z
N MET A 1 58.14 21.10 0.08
CA MET A 1 57.10 20.55 0.98
C MET A 1 55.66 20.76 0.51
N THR A 2 55.39 21.59 -0.51
CA THR A 2 54.02 21.91 -0.97
C THR A 2 53.40 20.90 -1.94
N THR A 3 54.20 20.18 -2.74
CA THR A 3 53.70 19.21 -3.74
C THR A 3 53.03 17.99 -3.12
N ILE A 4 53.58 17.48 -2.01
CA ILE A 4 53.02 16.35 -1.26
C ILE A 4 51.64 16.70 -0.69
N GLN A 5 51.45 17.95 -0.23
CA GLN A 5 50.18 18.43 0.30
C GLN A 5 49.08 18.47 -0.76
N TRP A 6 49.39 18.87 -2.01
CA TRP A 6 48.43 18.85 -3.12
C TRP A 6 48.02 17.42 -3.52
N LEU A 7 48.95 16.48 -3.48
CA LEU A 7 48.65 15.07 -3.77
C LEU A 7 47.76 14.46 -2.69
N ILE A 8 48.01 14.77 -1.42
CA ILE A 8 47.14 14.35 -0.31
C ILE A 8 45.75 14.98 -0.48
N ALA A 9 45.67 16.28 -0.76
CA ALA A 9 44.40 16.97 -0.96
C ALA A 9 43.60 16.37 -2.13
N ALA A 10 44.25 16.11 -3.27
CA ALA A 10 43.61 15.49 -4.44
C ALA A 10 43.12 14.07 -4.13
N GLY A 11 43.93 13.27 -3.42
CA GLY A 11 43.54 11.93 -2.98
C GLY A 11 42.35 11.95 -2.02
N THR A 12 42.36 12.84 -1.03
CA THR A 12 41.25 13.00 -0.09
C THR A 12 39.98 13.47 -0.80
N SER A 13 40.06 14.45 -1.71
CA SER A 13 38.91 14.92 -2.48
C SER A 13 38.31 13.83 -3.36
N ALA A 14 39.14 13.02 -4.03
CA ALA A 14 38.66 11.88 -4.81
C ALA A 14 37.95 10.83 -3.94
N PHE A 15 38.50 10.57 -2.74
CA PHE A 15 37.90 9.64 -1.79
C PHE A 15 36.56 10.14 -1.23
N VAL A 16 36.47 11.43 -0.89
CA VAL A 16 35.22 12.06 -0.44
C VAL A 16 34.16 12.03 -1.56
N ALA A 17 34.54 12.31 -2.80
CA ALA A 17 33.63 12.22 -3.94
C ALA A 17 33.09 10.79 -4.15
N LEU A 18 33.96 9.78 -3.99
CA LEU A 18 33.57 8.37 -4.08
C LEU A 18 32.58 7.99 -2.97
N ILE A 19 32.85 8.37 -1.72
CA ILE A 19 31.93 8.14 -0.59
C ILE A 19 30.58 8.82 -0.86
N GLY A 20 30.59 10.08 -1.31
CA GLY A 20 29.37 10.82 -1.63
C GLY A 20 28.52 10.11 -2.70
N TYR A 21 29.15 9.54 -3.73
CA TYR A 21 28.45 8.75 -4.75
C TYR A 21 27.78 7.50 -4.16
N TYR A 22 28.48 6.76 -3.30
CA TYR A 22 27.89 5.60 -2.62
C TYR A 22 26.78 6.01 -1.66
N GLN A 23 26.93 7.11 -0.92
CA GLN A 23 25.90 7.65 -0.04
C GLN A 23 24.64 8.04 -0.81
N TYR A 24 24.79 8.71 -1.96
CA TYR A 24 23.66 9.04 -2.84
C TYR A 24 22.93 7.79 -3.32
N ARG A 25 23.68 6.75 -3.73
CA ARG A 25 23.10 5.48 -4.16
C ARG A 25 22.33 4.79 -3.04
N THR A 26 22.89 4.78 -1.83
CA THR A 26 22.24 4.22 -0.64
C THR A 26 20.99 5.00 -0.26
N ALA A 27 21.03 6.33 -0.31
CA ALA A 27 19.88 7.18 -0.02
C ALA A 27 18.72 6.92 -0.99
N LYS A 28 19.01 6.73 -2.29
CA LYS A 28 18.00 6.37 -3.29
C LYS A 28 17.34 5.02 -3.02
N LEU A 29 18.15 4.01 -2.67
CA LEU A 29 17.64 2.68 -2.33
C LEU A 29 16.76 2.74 -1.08
N LYS A 30 17.19 3.48 -0.07
CA LYS A 30 16.41 3.68 1.16
C LYS A 30 15.09 4.38 0.88
N PHE A 31 15.09 5.42 0.06
CA PHE A 31 13.86 6.12 -0.34
C PHE A 31 12.85 5.18 -1.02
N ALA A 32 13.31 4.33 -1.93
CA ALA A 32 12.44 3.35 -2.60
C ALA A 32 11.87 2.31 -1.62
N LEU A 33 12.68 1.85 -0.66
CA LEU A 33 12.24 0.93 0.39
C LEU A 33 11.23 1.59 1.33
N ASP A 34 11.52 2.81 1.79
CA ASP A 34 10.62 3.57 2.67
C ASP A 34 9.26 3.81 1.97
N LEU A 35 9.26 4.13 0.67
CA LEU A 35 8.03 4.27 -0.11
C LEU A 35 7.26 2.94 -0.22
N PHE A 36 7.96 1.84 -0.47
CA PHE A 36 7.36 0.51 -0.53
C PHE A 36 6.73 0.13 0.82
N ASP A 37 7.44 0.33 1.93
CA ASP A 37 6.95 0.01 3.27
C ASP A 37 5.68 0.79 3.61
N ARG A 38 5.64 2.09 3.25
CA ARG A 38 4.43 2.93 3.43
C ARG A 38 3.25 2.42 2.59
N ARG A 39 3.48 2.09 1.32
CA ARG A 39 2.45 1.52 0.43
C ARG A 39 1.96 0.16 0.93
N HIS A 40 2.88 -0.69 1.37
CA HIS A 40 2.58 -2.02 1.87
C HIS A 40 1.79 -1.96 3.19
N ALA A 41 2.07 -1.01 4.07
CA ALA A 41 1.30 -0.80 5.30
C ALA A 41 -0.18 -0.48 5.02
N ILE A 42 -0.45 0.38 4.03
CA ILE A 42 -1.83 0.72 3.61
C ILE A 42 -2.53 -0.50 3.01
N TYR A 43 -1.84 -1.28 2.17
CA TYR A 43 -2.37 -2.51 1.62
C TYR A 43 -2.71 -3.52 2.73
N LEU A 44 -1.83 -3.71 3.71
CA LEU A 44 -2.06 -4.61 4.85
C LEU A 44 -3.27 -4.17 5.69
N SER A 45 -3.38 -2.88 5.99
CA SER A 45 -4.54 -2.31 6.72
C SER A 45 -5.85 -2.58 5.96
N THR A 46 -5.86 -2.36 4.65
CA THR A 46 -7.03 -2.64 3.80
C THR A 46 -7.38 -4.13 3.78
N ARG A 47 -6.38 -5.00 3.61
CA ARG A 47 -6.58 -6.45 3.62
C ARG A 47 -7.11 -6.95 4.96
N GLU A 48 -6.62 -6.38 6.06
CA GLU A 48 -7.07 -6.71 7.41
C GLU A 48 -8.52 -6.26 7.64
N ALA A 49 -8.91 -5.08 7.13
CA ALA A 49 -10.30 -4.64 7.13
C ALA A 49 -11.22 -5.63 6.39
N VAL A 50 -10.83 -6.05 5.18
CA VAL A 50 -11.57 -7.09 4.42
C VAL A 50 -11.69 -8.38 5.21
N ARG A 51 -10.58 -8.85 5.81
CA ARG A 51 -10.55 -10.07 6.61
C ARG A 51 -11.52 -10.00 7.78
N LYS A 52 -11.48 -8.92 8.56
CA LYS A 52 -12.34 -8.72 9.73
C LYS A 52 -13.81 -8.64 9.35
N ILE A 53 -14.15 -7.92 8.27
CA ILE A 53 -15.54 -7.84 7.79
C ILE A 53 -16.01 -9.21 7.29
N SER A 54 -15.14 -9.98 6.65
CA SER A 54 -15.44 -11.35 6.21
C SER A 54 -15.66 -12.32 7.38
N SER A 55 -14.91 -12.19 8.49
CA SER A 55 -14.97 -13.13 9.61
C SER A 55 -15.96 -12.73 10.70
N ALA A 56 -15.98 -11.44 11.08
CA ALA A 56 -16.78 -10.90 12.17
C ALA A 56 -18.05 -10.19 11.66
N GLY A 57 -18.15 -9.95 10.36
CA GLY A 57 -19.32 -9.36 9.73
C GLY A 57 -19.36 -7.83 9.75
N LYS A 58 -18.55 -7.15 10.57
CA LYS A 58 -18.36 -5.70 10.59
C LYS A 58 -17.04 -5.35 11.26
N LEU A 59 -16.59 -4.10 11.09
CA LEU A 59 -15.54 -3.51 11.91
C LEU A 59 -16.15 -2.94 13.19
N ASN A 60 -15.32 -2.77 14.22
CA ASN A 60 -15.69 -1.94 15.36
C ASN A 60 -15.42 -0.45 15.04
N GLN A 61 -16.01 0.47 15.82
CA GLN A 61 -15.90 1.90 15.57
C GLN A 61 -14.45 2.41 15.54
N LYS A 62 -13.58 1.84 16.38
CA LYS A 62 -12.14 2.18 16.41
C LYS A 62 -11.45 1.74 15.11
N GLU A 63 -11.73 0.53 14.65
CA GLU A 63 -11.19 -0.02 13.40
C GLU A 63 -11.69 0.73 12.17
N GLU A 64 -12.94 1.19 12.16
CA GLU A 64 -13.49 2.04 11.10
C GLU A 64 -12.76 3.39 11.03
N PHE A 65 -12.49 4.00 12.18
CA PHE A 65 -11.73 5.26 12.27
C PHE A 65 -10.27 5.09 11.82
N GLU A 66 -9.57 4.07 12.32
CA GLU A 66 -8.19 3.74 11.92
C GLU A 66 -8.11 3.41 10.41
N PHE A 67 -9.13 2.76 9.86
CA PHE A 67 -9.20 2.51 8.43
C PHE A 67 -9.45 3.81 7.65
N GLY A 68 -10.27 4.73 8.17
CA GLY A 68 -10.44 6.06 7.58
C GLY A 68 -9.14 6.86 7.49
N GLU A 69 -8.34 6.87 8.56
CA GLU A 69 -7.00 7.49 8.54
C GLU A 69 -6.08 6.83 7.51
N THR A 70 -6.19 5.50 7.34
CA THR A 70 -5.45 4.77 6.30
C THR A 70 -5.85 5.24 4.89
N VAL A 71 -7.14 5.45 4.64
CA VAL A 71 -7.66 5.95 3.36
C VAL A 71 -7.17 7.36 3.09
N GLU A 72 -7.15 8.24 4.10
CA GLU A 72 -6.59 9.59 3.96
C GLU A 72 -5.08 9.56 3.67
N ALA A 73 -4.33 8.73 4.41
CA ALA A 73 -2.90 8.56 4.19
C ALA A 73 -2.58 8.04 2.78
N SER A 74 -3.49 7.23 2.18
CA SER A 74 -3.31 6.69 0.83
C SER A 74 -3.17 7.76 -0.26
N TYR A 75 -3.74 8.95 -0.04
CA TYR A 75 -3.63 10.10 -0.95
C TYR A 75 -2.18 10.51 -1.21
N PHE A 76 -1.29 10.33 -0.23
CA PHE A 76 0.12 10.73 -0.37
C PHE A 76 0.99 9.68 -1.06
N PHE A 77 0.57 8.41 -1.08
CA PHE A 77 1.41 7.29 -1.51
C PHE A 77 0.96 6.65 -2.82
N PHE A 78 -0.31 6.84 -3.20
CA PHE A 78 -0.91 6.26 -4.39
C PHE A 78 -1.52 7.34 -5.29
N GLY A 79 -1.80 6.96 -6.54
CA GLY A 79 -2.55 7.83 -7.45
C GLY A 79 -4.06 7.75 -7.23
N ASP A 80 -4.79 8.58 -7.98
CA ASP A 80 -6.24 8.77 -7.85
C ASP A 80 -7.04 7.48 -8.06
N ASP A 81 -6.53 6.50 -8.80
CA ASP A 81 -7.17 5.21 -9.03
C ASP A 81 -7.35 4.41 -7.73
N VAL A 82 -6.27 4.25 -6.96
CA VAL A 82 -6.31 3.56 -5.66
C VAL A 82 -7.05 4.38 -4.62
N VAL A 83 -6.87 5.70 -4.61
CA VAL A 83 -7.55 6.58 -3.66
C VAL A 83 -9.06 6.55 -3.86
N THR A 84 -9.53 6.64 -5.11
CA THR A 84 -10.96 6.55 -5.45
C THR A 84 -11.51 5.18 -5.09
N TYR A 85 -10.77 4.11 -5.39
CA TYR A 85 -11.13 2.76 -4.98
C TYR A 85 -11.27 2.67 -3.45
N LEU A 86 -10.27 3.12 -2.69
CA LEU A 86 -10.27 3.07 -1.23
C LEU A 86 -11.40 3.90 -0.60
N LYS A 87 -11.74 5.07 -1.15
CA LYS A 87 -12.89 5.85 -0.70
C LYS A 87 -14.21 5.12 -0.92
N SER A 88 -14.40 4.51 -2.09
CA SER A 88 -15.59 3.70 -2.35
C SER A 88 -15.65 2.47 -1.44
N PHE A 89 -14.49 1.84 -1.17
CA PHE A 89 -14.37 0.74 -0.23
C PHE A 89 -14.76 1.18 1.19
N GLN A 90 -14.23 2.32 1.66
CA GLN A 90 -14.58 2.89 2.97
C GLN A 90 -16.08 3.14 3.11
N GLN A 91 -16.73 3.66 2.07
CA GLN A 91 -18.18 3.85 2.09
C GLN A 91 -18.91 2.51 2.27
N ASN A 92 -18.50 1.46 1.57
CA ASN A 92 -19.11 0.14 1.76
C ASN A 92 -18.89 -0.41 3.18
N VAL A 93 -17.74 -0.11 3.82
CA VAL A 93 -17.49 -0.48 5.22
C VAL A 93 -18.46 0.24 6.16
N ILE A 94 -18.61 1.55 5.98
CA ILE A 94 -19.55 2.38 6.75
C ILE A 94 -20.99 1.88 6.55
N ASP A 95 -21.40 1.58 5.32
CA ASP A 95 -22.72 1.05 5.01
C ASP A 95 -23.00 -0.27 5.77
N VAL A 96 -22.02 -1.17 5.85
CA VAL A 96 -22.15 -2.40 6.65
C VAL A 96 -22.35 -2.08 8.12
N GLY A 97 -21.60 -1.13 8.68
CA GLY A 97 -21.72 -0.68 10.06
C GLY A 97 -23.10 -0.10 10.37
N VAL A 98 -23.55 0.85 9.54
CA VAL A 98 -24.83 1.55 9.66
C VAL A 98 -25.99 0.57 9.56
N PHE A 99 -26.08 -0.22 8.49
CA PHE A 99 -27.18 -1.17 8.32
C PHE A 99 -27.19 -2.25 9.42
N SER A 100 -26.03 -2.68 9.89
CA SER A 100 -25.96 -3.63 11.00
C SER A 100 -26.45 -3.02 12.33
N ALA A 101 -26.26 -1.72 12.54
CA ALA A 101 -26.77 -1.01 13.71
C ALA A 101 -28.29 -0.80 13.61
N GLU A 102 -28.78 -0.30 12.47
CA GLU A 102 -30.21 -0.08 12.24
C GLU A 102 -31.00 -1.39 12.37
N MET A 103 -30.46 -2.51 11.89
CA MET A 103 -31.07 -3.84 12.05
C MET A 103 -31.29 -4.26 13.51
N ALA A 104 -30.49 -3.77 14.45
CA ALA A 104 -30.65 -4.13 15.86
C ALA A 104 -31.94 -3.52 16.44
N ASP A 105 -32.32 -2.33 15.96
CA ASP A 105 -33.46 -1.56 16.45
C ASP A 105 -34.76 -1.81 15.66
N MET A 106 -34.68 -2.51 14.52
CA MET A 106 -35.84 -2.85 13.68
C MET A 106 -36.71 -3.96 14.27
N THR A 107 -38.00 -3.65 14.46
CA THR A 107 -39.04 -4.60 14.89
C THR A 107 -39.78 -5.25 13.71
N ASP A 108 -39.88 -4.56 12.57
CA ASP A 108 -40.53 -5.05 11.37
C ASP A 108 -39.65 -6.06 10.60
N GLN A 109 -40.23 -7.21 10.23
CA GLN A 109 -39.51 -8.29 9.55
C GLN A 109 -39.17 -7.97 8.09
N ASN A 110 -40.00 -7.21 7.38
CA ASN A 110 -39.75 -6.83 5.99
C ASN A 110 -38.60 -5.81 5.91
N GLU A 111 -38.58 -4.83 6.81
CA GLU A 111 -37.49 -3.86 6.93
C GLU A 111 -36.17 -4.56 7.29
N LYS A 112 -36.21 -5.51 8.25
CA LYS A 112 -35.05 -6.34 8.58
C LYS A 112 -34.53 -7.12 7.37
N MET A 113 -35.41 -7.71 6.57
CA MET A 113 -35.00 -8.47 5.39
C MET A 113 -34.36 -7.57 4.32
N ALA A 114 -34.88 -6.36 4.14
CA ALA A 114 -34.28 -5.35 3.26
C ALA A 114 -32.89 -4.94 3.73
N ALA A 115 -32.71 -4.70 5.03
CA ALA A 115 -31.42 -4.34 5.61
C ALA A 115 -30.39 -5.49 5.50
N ILE A 116 -30.80 -6.76 5.72
CA ILE A 116 -29.95 -7.94 5.49
C ILE A 116 -29.44 -7.98 4.04
N LYS A 117 -30.32 -7.69 3.08
CA LYS A 117 -29.95 -7.66 1.66
C LYS A 117 -28.91 -6.57 1.37
N ASN A 118 -29.08 -5.38 1.96
CA ASN A 118 -28.13 -4.28 1.82
C ASN A 118 -26.76 -4.60 2.44
N VAL A 119 -26.73 -5.16 3.66
CA VAL A 119 -25.50 -5.63 4.31
C VAL A 119 -24.79 -6.68 3.46
N ARG A 120 -25.54 -7.64 2.89
CA ARG A 120 -24.96 -8.67 2.02
C ARG A 120 -24.36 -8.06 0.77
N ALA A 121 -25.07 -7.15 0.10
CA ALA A 121 -24.57 -6.47 -1.09
C ALA A 121 -23.30 -5.65 -0.81
N ALA A 122 -23.24 -4.94 0.32
CA ALA A 122 -22.05 -4.19 0.73
C ALA A 122 -20.87 -5.13 1.03
N LYS A 123 -21.10 -6.26 1.72
CA LYS A 123 -20.07 -7.29 1.94
C LYS A 123 -19.56 -7.90 0.64
N GLU A 124 -20.42 -8.18 -0.32
CA GLU A 124 -20.01 -8.69 -1.62
C GLU A 124 -19.09 -7.70 -2.34
N ARG A 125 -19.40 -6.39 -2.29
CA ARG A 125 -18.51 -5.34 -2.84
C ARG A 125 -17.16 -5.29 -2.13
N ILE A 126 -17.14 -5.45 -0.81
CA ILE A 126 -15.91 -5.50 -0.01
C ILE A 126 -15.05 -6.72 -0.40
N LEU A 127 -15.68 -7.89 -0.60
CA LEU A 127 -14.98 -9.13 -0.97
C LEU A 127 -14.39 -9.09 -2.38
N LYS A 128 -14.93 -8.25 -3.28
CA LYS A 128 -14.32 -7.99 -4.60
C LYS A 128 -12.93 -7.37 -4.51
N PHE A 129 -12.48 -6.93 -3.34
CA PHE A 129 -11.11 -6.47 -3.11
C PHE A 129 -10.04 -7.41 -3.67
N TYR A 130 -10.19 -8.73 -3.51
CA TYR A 130 -9.19 -9.67 -4.02
C TYR A 130 -9.11 -9.70 -5.56
N GLY A 131 -10.20 -9.37 -6.24
CA GLY A 131 -10.27 -9.35 -7.71
C GLY A 131 -9.97 -7.99 -8.32
N GLU A 132 -10.49 -6.91 -7.72
CA GLU A 132 -10.44 -5.54 -8.29
C GLU A 132 -9.43 -4.66 -7.56
N GLY A 133 -9.39 -4.71 -6.22
CA GLY A 133 -8.50 -3.89 -5.40
C GLY A 133 -7.04 -4.34 -5.45
N GLN A 134 -6.77 -5.63 -5.26
CA GLN A 134 -5.41 -6.18 -5.18
C GLN A 134 -4.57 -5.88 -6.45
N PRO A 135 -5.11 -6.00 -7.69
CA PRO A 135 -4.37 -5.59 -8.89
C PRO A 135 -4.01 -4.09 -8.94
N LEU A 136 -4.88 -3.21 -8.43
CA LEU A 136 -4.61 -1.77 -8.35
C LEU A 136 -3.40 -1.51 -7.45
N PHE A 137 -3.39 -2.09 -6.24
CA PHE A 137 -2.23 -1.99 -5.34
C PHE A 137 -0.97 -2.63 -5.95
N ALA A 138 -1.10 -3.77 -6.63
CA ALA A 138 0.02 -4.47 -7.23
C ALA A 138 0.78 -3.61 -8.25
N ARG A 139 0.07 -2.73 -8.99
CA ARG A 139 0.69 -1.76 -9.90
C ARG A 139 1.66 -0.83 -9.17
N TYR A 140 1.26 -0.29 -8.02
CA TYR A 140 2.10 0.63 -7.24
C TYR A 140 3.14 -0.07 -6.35
N MET A 141 2.99 -1.38 -6.09
CA MET A 141 3.93 -2.16 -5.28
C MET A 141 5.01 -2.86 -6.11
N ARG A 142 4.87 -2.92 -7.44
CA ARG A 142 5.90 -3.48 -8.32
C ARG A 142 7.09 -2.53 -8.43
N PHE A 143 8.24 -2.96 -7.93
CA PHE A 143 9.50 -2.22 -8.00
C PHE A 143 9.94 -1.90 -9.45
N ASP A 144 9.51 -2.68 -10.43
CA ASP A 144 10.04 -2.63 -11.81
C ASP A 144 9.71 -1.32 -12.56
N GLU A 145 8.60 -0.65 -12.21
CA GLU A 145 8.10 0.54 -12.93
C GLU A 145 8.77 1.86 -12.51
N HIS A 146 9.45 1.91 -11.37
CA HIS A 146 10.03 3.15 -10.82
C HIS A 146 11.50 3.04 -10.41
N LEU A 147 12.17 1.95 -10.78
CA LEU A 147 13.60 1.83 -10.58
C LEU A 147 14.35 2.66 -11.64
N PRO A 148 15.39 3.44 -11.26
CA PRO A 148 16.32 4.02 -12.21
C PRO A 148 16.85 2.93 -13.15
N PRO A 149 17.07 3.21 -14.46
CA PRO A 149 17.44 2.20 -15.47
C PRO A 149 18.56 1.26 -15.02
N MET A 150 19.55 1.79 -14.29
CA MET A 150 20.68 1.06 -13.73
C MET A 150 20.34 -0.06 -12.71
N PHE A 151 19.12 -0.11 -12.17
CA PHE A 151 18.65 -1.19 -11.29
C PHE A 151 17.74 -2.19 -12.01
N GLN A 152 17.09 -1.79 -13.11
CA GLN A 152 16.26 -2.70 -13.92
C GLN A 152 17.11 -3.86 -14.47
N ASP A 153 18.34 -3.59 -14.90
CA ASP A 153 19.24 -4.61 -15.45
C ASP A 153 19.65 -5.66 -14.41
N ARG A 154 19.82 -5.25 -13.14
CA ARG A 154 20.23 -6.17 -12.06
C ARG A 154 19.07 -7.04 -11.59
N PHE A 155 17.84 -6.50 -11.54
CA PHE A 155 16.65 -7.28 -11.19
C PHE A 155 16.18 -8.20 -12.32
N LYS A 156 16.33 -7.80 -13.59
CA LYS A 156 16.12 -8.68 -14.74
C LYS A 156 17.02 -9.92 -14.69
N GLY A 157 18.29 -9.76 -14.29
CA GLY A 157 19.20 -10.89 -14.08
C GLY A 157 18.71 -11.87 -13.01
N ILE A 158 18.27 -11.36 -11.85
CA ILE A 158 17.79 -12.18 -10.73
C ILE A 158 16.46 -12.89 -11.07
N LEU A 159 15.55 -12.21 -11.78
CA LEU A 159 14.27 -12.77 -12.22
C LEU A 159 14.43 -13.80 -13.36
N ALA A 160 15.45 -13.64 -14.21
CA ALA A 160 15.81 -14.62 -15.23
C ALA A 160 16.39 -15.90 -14.60
N GLU A 161 17.22 -15.78 -13.56
CA GLU A 161 17.78 -16.93 -12.83
C GLU A 161 16.71 -17.72 -12.06
N THR A 162 15.65 -17.07 -11.57
CA THR A 162 14.55 -17.76 -10.88
C THR A 162 13.63 -18.53 -11.83
N LYS A 163 13.45 -18.06 -13.07
CA LYS A 163 12.72 -18.82 -14.11
C LYS A 163 13.48 -20.01 -14.68
N GLN A 164 14.80 -20.07 -14.50
CA GLN A 164 15.63 -21.19 -14.96
C GLN A 164 15.75 -22.32 -13.90
N LYS A 165 15.30 -22.06 -12.67
CA LYS A 165 15.29 -23.02 -11.55
C LYS A 165 13.90 -23.55 -11.18
N ALA A 166 12.86 -23.17 -11.93
CA ALA A 166 11.50 -23.71 -11.84
C ALA A 166 11.21 -24.54 -13.09
#